data_AF-A0A7Y3HP49-F1
#
_entry.id   AF-A0A7Y3HP49-F1
#
_cell.length_a   1.000
_cell.length_b   1.000
_cell.length_c   1.000
_cell.angle_alpha   90.00
_cell.angle_beta   90.00
_cell.angle_gamma   90.00
#
_symmetry.space_group_name_H-M   'P 1'
#
loop_
_entity.id
_entity.type
_entity.pdbx_description
1 polymer ?
#
loop_
_entity_poly.entity_id
_entity_poly.type
_entity_poly.pdbx_seq_one_letter_code
_entity_poly.pdbx_strand_id
1 'polypeptide(L)'
;SNSSSSGSQGDTQQPGDAGSLDGSLNSTSSVGSGLGDSGMKWSLAGRKMLVAPKVDDKSQKTGTVVININVDKNGNVISATGPGRGSTTSDNGLLSKAKAAALAAKFNPSPTGTEIQKGTISFTFIVK
;
A
#
# COMPACT_ATOMS: atom_id res chain seq x y z
N SER A 1 40.81 32.96 5.19
CA SER A 1 41.09 31.79 6.04
C SER A 1 39.80 31.21 6.58
N ASN A 2 39.66 29.90 6.42
CA ASN A 2 38.75 28.94 7.04
C ASN A 2 37.23 29.05 6.82
N SER A 3 36.75 28.10 6.01
CA SER A 3 35.35 27.65 5.85
C SER A 3 35.07 26.48 6.79
N SER A 4 33.80 26.04 6.85
CA SER A 4 33.28 24.77 7.45
C SER A 4 32.81 24.92 8.90
N SER A 5 31.70 24.35 9.36
CA SER A 5 30.84 23.27 8.84
C SER A 5 29.50 23.22 9.60
N SER A 6 28.49 22.63 8.96
CA SER A 6 27.33 21.88 9.50
C SER A 6 26.01 22.47 8.96
N GLY A 7 25.26 21.84 8.07
CA GLY A 7 25.34 20.53 7.41
C GLY A 7 24.11 20.47 6.50
N SER A 8 24.37 20.40 5.21
CA SER A 8 23.44 20.43 4.07
C SER A 8 22.43 19.25 4.11
N GLN A 9 21.15 19.52 3.86
CA GLN A 9 20.43 19.33 2.58
C GLN A 9 20.09 17.88 2.19
N GLY A 10 18.81 17.70 1.85
CA GLY A 10 18.36 16.92 0.69
C GLY A 10 18.18 15.42 0.92
N ASP A 11 16.97 14.92 0.66
CA ASP A 11 16.79 13.93 -0.43
C ASP A 11 15.30 13.74 -0.76
N THR A 12 14.72 14.69 -1.49
CA THR A 12 13.72 14.34 -2.51
C THR A 12 14.47 13.62 -3.62
N GLN A 13 14.52 12.29 -3.57
CA GLN A 13 14.88 11.49 -4.75
C GLN A 13 13.82 10.44 -5.02
N GLN A 14 12.92 10.80 -5.95
CA GLN A 14 12.44 9.81 -6.90
C GLN A 14 13.63 9.19 -7.62
N PRO A 15 13.60 7.88 -7.84
CA PRO A 15 13.63 7.43 -9.23
C PRO A 15 12.65 6.27 -9.50
N GLY A 16 11.96 6.29 -10.65
CA GLY A 16 11.41 5.07 -11.23
C GLY A 16 10.05 5.20 -11.93
N ASP A 17 9.97 5.96 -13.01
CA ASP A 17 9.03 5.69 -14.10
C ASP A 17 9.24 4.26 -14.62
N ALA A 18 8.25 3.39 -14.44
CA ALA A 18 8.19 2.10 -15.15
C ALA A 18 6.75 1.63 -15.35
N GLY A 19 6.24 1.89 -16.56
CA GLY A 19 5.46 0.90 -17.29
C GLY A 19 3.94 1.09 -17.31
N SER A 20 3.47 1.96 -18.21
CA SER A 20 2.13 1.87 -18.78
C SER A 20 1.97 0.57 -19.58
N LEU A 21 0.92 -0.21 -19.28
CA LEU A 21 0.12 -0.89 -20.29
C LEU A 21 -1.27 -1.18 -19.71
N ASP A 22 -2.23 -0.35 -20.11
CA ASP A 22 -3.69 -0.53 -19.96
C ASP A 22 -4.25 -0.57 -18.51
N GLY A 23 -4.81 0.56 -18.06
CA GLY A 23 -5.78 0.60 -16.96
C GLY A 23 -5.25 0.88 -15.54
N SER A 24 -4.84 2.14 -15.28
CA SER A 24 -4.77 2.75 -13.93
C SER A 24 -3.79 2.13 -12.92
N LEU A 25 -2.50 2.12 -13.25
CA LEU A 25 -1.41 2.06 -12.26
C LEU A 25 -1.20 3.46 -11.67
N ASN A 26 -1.93 3.82 -10.62
CA ASN A 26 -1.63 5.05 -9.90
C ASN A 26 -1.62 4.83 -8.39
N SER A 27 -0.44 4.45 -7.89
CA SER A 27 0.26 5.11 -6.79
C SER A 27 1.26 4.15 -6.15
N THR A 28 2.54 4.33 -6.46
CA THR A 28 3.64 3.99 -5.57
C THR A 28 3.67 5.03 -4.45
N SER A 29 2.67 5.01 -3.55
CA SER A 29 2.79 5.82 -2.34
C SER A 29 3.71 5.11 -1.37
N SER A 30 4.96 5.52 -1.34
CA SER A 30 5.89 5.31 -0.23
C SER A 30 5.39 6.08 1.00
N VAL A 31 4.21 5.72 1.51
CA VAL A 31 3.83 6.07 2.88
C VAL A 31 4.74 5.24 3.78
N GLY A 32 5.38 5.90 4.75
CA GLY A 32 6.26 5.31 5.76
C GLY A 32 5.53 4.33 6.68
N SER A 33 5.00 3.24 6.14
CA SER A 33 4.32 2.15 6.84
C SER A 33 5.31 1.15 7.45
N GLY A 34 6.60 1.48 7.56
CA GLY A 34 7.62 0.54 8.02
C GLY A 34 7.98 -0.57 7.01
N LEU A 35 7.30 -0.63 5.86
CA LEU A 35 7.43 -1.70 4.84
C LEU A 35 8.64 -1.54 3.89
N GLY A 36 9.49 -0.51 4.10
CA GLY A 36 10.64 -0.23 3.24
C GLY A 36 10.24 0.19 1.82
N ASP A 37 11.24 0.48 1.00
CA ASP A 37 11.11 1.07 -0.35
C ASP A 37 10.24 0.23 -1.32
N SER A 38 9.97 -1.04 -0.98
CA SER A 38 9.19 -1.98 -1.80
C SER A 38 7.67 -1.97 -1.58
N GLY A 39 7.12 -0.84 -1.13
CA GLY A 39 5.86 -0.27 -1.64
C GLY A 39 4.58 -1.10 -1.48
N MET A 40 3.67 -0.62 -0.64
CA MET A 40 2.27 -1.00 -0.69
C MET A 40 1.69 -0.67 -2.08
N LYS A 41 0.94 -1.61 -2.67
CA LYS A 41 0.21 -1.39 -3.93
C LYS A 41 -1.27 -1.60 -3.74
N TRP A 42 -2.10 -0.98 -4.56
CA TRP A 42 -3.54 -1.27 -4.61
C TRP A 42 -4.10 -1.11 -6.02
N SER A 43 -5.24 -1.74 -6.25
CA SER A 43 -5.96 -1.70 -7.52
C SER A 43 -7.43 -1.37 -7.29
N LEU A 44 -7.81 -0.12 -7.50
CA LEU A 44 -9.19 0.38 -7.49
C LEU A 44 -9.36 1.46 -8.57
N ALA A 45 -10.03 1.12 -9.66
CA ALA A 45 -10.21 2.02 -10.80
C ALA A 45 -10.86 3.35 -10.37
N GLY A 46 -10.21 4.46 -10.72
CA GLY A 46 -10.69 5.82 -10.43
C GLY A 46 -10.64 6.24 -8.95
N ARG A 47 -10.07 5.42 -8.06
CA ARG A 47 -9.94 5.76 -6.64
C ARG A 47 -8.49 5.99 -6.22
N LYS A 48 -8.28 7.07 -5.48
CA LYS A 48 -7.07 7.41 -4.74
C LYS A 48 -7.20 7.02 -3.27
N MET A 49 -6.10 6.59 -2.68
CA MET A 49 -6.01 6.33 -1.25
C MET A 49 -5.95 7.66 -0.49
N LEU A 50 -6.84 7.84 0.48
CA LEU A 50 -6.85 9.00 1.38
C LEU A 50 -6.15 8.70 2.70
N VAL A 51 -6.37 7.50 3.23
CA VAL A 51 -5.70 7.02 4.44
C VAL A 51 -4.97 5.74 4.08
N ALA A 52 -3.65 5.82 4.10
CA ALA A 52 -2.80 4.67 3.89
C ALA A 52 -2.82 3.79 5.13
N PRO A 53 -3.00 2.47 4.96
CA PRO A 53 -3.00 1.55 6.07
C PRO A 53 -1.58 1.39 6.63
N LYS A 54 -1.50 1.43 7.95
CA LYS A 54 -0.26 1.24 8.68
C LYS A 54 -0.15 -0.20 9.14
N VAL A 55 0.97 -0.83 8.82
CA VAL A 55 1.30 -2.18 9.30
C VAL A 55 2.46 -2.05 10.28
N ASP A 56 2.20 -2.32 11.56
CA ASP A 56 3.29 -2.48 12.53
C ASP A 56 3.74 -3.93 12.48
N ASP A 57 4.83 -4.17 11.76
CA ASP A 57 5.50 -5.46 11.73
C ASP A 57 6.88 -5.37 12.38
N LYS A 58 7.04 -6.07 13.50
CA LYS A 58 8.33 -6.29 14.19
C LYS A 58 8.85 -7.71 13.97
N SER A 59 8.28 -8.43 13.01
CA SER A 59 8.61 -9.82 12.75
C SER A 59 9.80 -9.87 11.79
N GLN A 60 10.69 -10.84 11.96
CA GLN A 60 11.80 -11.08 11.01
C GLN A 60 11.33 -11.87 9.78
N LYS A 61 10.08 -11.63 9.34
CA LYS A 61 9.42 -12.40 8.28
C LYS A 61 9.26 -11.53 7.04
N THR A 62 9.46 -12.14 5.88
CA THR A 62 9.32 -11.47 4.59
C THR A 62 8.25 -12.12 3.72
N GLY A 63 7.83 -11.39 2.70
CA GLY A 63 6.93 -11.88 1.66
C GLY A 63 5.87 -10.85 1.31
N THR A 64 5.12 -11.14 0.26
CA THR A 64 4.02 -10.31 -0.23
C THR A 64 2.71 -10.94 0.18
N VAL A 65 1.82 -10.15 0.78
CA VAL A 65 0.44 -10.55 1.07
C VAL A 65 -0.50 -9.69 0.27
N VAL A 66 -1.27 -10.31 -0.62
CA VAL A 66 -2.33 -9.65 -1.39
C VAL A 66 -3.65 -9.88 -0.68
N ILE A 67 -4.41 -8.80 -0.45
CA ILE A 67 -5.72 -8.81 0.19
C ILE A 67 -6.74 -8.30 -0.82
N ASN A 68 -7.78 -9.10 -1.08
CA ASN A 68 -8.94 -8.68 -1.84
C ASN A 68 -9.82 -7.81 -0.94
N ILE A 69 -10.26 -6.66 -1.44
CA ILE A 69 -11.06 -5.71 -0.69
C ILE A 69 -12.36 -5.34 -1.41
N ASN A 70 -13.37 -5.02 -0.62
CA ASN A 70 -14.60 -4.39 -1.10
C ASN A 70 -14.67 -2.99 -0.48
N VAL A 71 -14.88 -1.97 -1.32
CA VAL A 71 -14.93 -0.57 -0.90
C VAL A 71 -16.31 0.01 -1.19
N ASP A 72 -16.93 0.64 -0.20
CA ASP A 72 -18.24 1.25 -0.34
C ASP A 72 -18.20 2.57 -1.15
N LYS A 73 -19.37 3.11 -1.51
CA LYS A 73 -19.50 4.40 -2.22
C LYS A 73 -18.76 5.55 -1.55
N ASN A 74 -18.63 5.56 -0.23
CA ASN A 74 -17.98 6.60 0.56
C ASN A 74 -16.46 6.39 0.68
N GLY A 75 -15.93 5.27 0.17
CA GLY A 75 -14.49 4.99 0.19
C GLY A 75 -14.01 4.19 1.40
N ASN A 76 -14.90 3.64 2.22
CA ASN A 76 -14.51 2.79 3.34
C ASN A 76 -14.33 1.35 2.87
N VAL A 77 -13.27 0.68 3.34
CA VAL A 77 -13.09 -0.75 3.11
C VAL A 77 -14.03 -1.51 4.04
N ILE A 78 -15.03 -2.19 3.47
CA ILE A 78 -16.07 -2.91 4.20
C ILE A 78 -15.81 -4.42 4.27
N SER A 79 -14.86 -4.93 3.49
CA SER A 79 -14.43 -6.32 3.55
C SER A 79 -12.98 -6.45 3.10
N ALA A 80 -12.24 -7.36 3.74
CA ALA A 80 -10.85 -7.67 3.44
C ALA A 80 -10.63 -9.19 3.58
N THR A 81 -10.31 -9.86 2.47
CA THR A 81 -10.14 -11.31 2.39
C THR A 81 -8.86 -11.71 1.70
N GLY A 82 -8.26 -12.82 2.11
CA GLY A 82 -6.98 -13.29 1.54
C GLY A 82 -6.46 -14.54 2.25
N PRO A 83 -5.33 -15.09 1.78
CA PRO A 83 -4.43 -14.48 0.78
C PRO A 83 -5.02 -14.51 -0.63
N GLY A 84 -4.87 -13.40 -1.35
CA GLY A 84 -5.24 -13.26 -2.76
C GLY A 84 -4.14 -13.75 -3.69
N ARG A 85 -4.45 -13.82 -4.99
CA ARG A 85 -3.49 -14.22 -6.03
C ARG A 85 -2.32 -13.22 -6.07
N GLY A 86 -1.10 -13.74 -6.12
CA GLY A 86 0.13 -12.94 -6.05
C GLY A 86 0.74 -12.82 -4.65
N SER A 87 0.11 -13.43 -3.62
CA SER A 87 0.75 -13.59 -2.31
C SER A 87 1.91 -14.59 -2.41
N THR A 88 3.04 -14.29 -1.80
CA THR A 88 4.25 -15.14 -1.78
C THR A 88 4.51 -15.77 -0.42
N THR A 89 3.71 -15.42 0.59
CA THR A 89 3.77 -15.99 1.93
C THR A 89 2.38 -16.42 2.40
N SER A 90 2.33 -17.53 3.13
CA SER A 90 1.14 -18.06 3.80
C SER A 90 1.22 -17.88 5.32
N ASP A 91 2.12 -17.00 5.80
CA ASP A 91 2.25 -16.75 7.23
C ASP A 91 0.97 -16.12 7.79
N ASN A 92 0.32 -16.82 8.72
CA ASN A 92 -0.94 -16.34 9.32
C ASN A 92 -0.77 -15.00 10.07
N GLY A 93 0.42 -14.74 10.63
CA GLY A 93 0.71 -13.49 11.32
C GLY A 93 0.73 -12.31 10.36
N LEU A 94 1.49 -12.42 9.27
CA LEU A 94 1.54 -11.41 8.21
C LEU A 94 0.18 -11.22 7.54
N LEU A 95 -0.55 -12.32 7.31
CA LEU A 95 -1.89 -12.28 6.73
C LEU A 95 -2.88 -11.52 7.60
N SER A 96 -2.89 -11.78 8.91
CA SER A 96 -3.79 -11.10 9.85
C SER A 96 -3.48 -9.60 9.93
N LYS A 97 -2.19 -9.23 9.99
CA LYS A 97 -1.73 -7.84 9.96
C LYS A 97 -2.15 -7.13 8.68
N ALA A 98 -1.96 -7.77 7.52
CA ALA A 98 -2.37 -7.23 6.23
C ALA A 98 -3.89 -7.04 6.12
N LYS A 99 -4.70 -7.99 6.63
CA LYS A 99 -6.16 -7.86 6.68
C LYS A 99 -6.61 -6.68 7.55
N ALA A 100 -6.06 -6.58 8.76
CA ALA A 100 -6.39 -5.48 9.68
C ALA A 100 -6.00 -4.12 9.08
N ALA A 101 -4.81 -4.04 8.47
CA ALA A 101 -4.34 -2.85 7.78
C ALA A 101 -5.27 -2.51 6.60
N ALA A 102 -5.62 -3.48 5.74
CA ALA A 102 -6.52 -3.24 4.61
C ALA A 102 -7.89 -2.66 5.05
N LEU A 103 -8.46 -3.14 6.16
CA LEU A 103 -9.71 -2.61 6.72
C LEU A 103 -9.58 -1.18 7.24
N ALA A 104 -8.39 -0.79 7.70
CA ALA A 104 -8.11 0.57 8.15
C ALA A 104 -7.84 1.55 6.99
N ALA A 105 -7.66 1.06 5.77
CA ALA A 105 -7.46 1.90 4.60
C ALA A 105 -8.74 2.68 4.26
N LYS A 106 -8.58 3.89 3.74
CA LYS A 106 -9.68 4.70 3.24
C LYS A 106 -9.35 5.27 1.87
N PHE A 107 -10.31 5.22 0.97
CA PHE A 107 -10.25 5.75 -0.38
C PHE A 107 -11.17 6.96 -0.52
N ASN A 108 -11.04 7.70 -1.62
CA ASN A 108 -12.03 8.70 -1.97
C ASN A 108 -13.38 8.03 -2.32
N PRO A 109 -14.48 8.79 -2.21
CA PRO A 109 -15.78 8.34 -2.68
C PRO A 109 -15.74 7.94 -4.15
N SER A 110 -16.66 7.04 -4.53
CA SER A 110 -16.73 6.48 -5.88
C SER A 110 -16.91 7.60 -6.92
N PRO A 111 -16.05 7.68 -7.96
CA PRO A 111 -16.22 8.66 -9.03
C PRO A 111 -17.43 8.36 -9.93
N THR A 112 -17.88 7.10 -9.96
CA THR A 112 -18.97 6.60 -10.81
C THR A 112 -20.25 6.32 -10.02
N GLY A 113 -20.26 6.57 -8.70
CA GLY A 113 -21.41 6.27 -7.82
C GLY A 113 -21.62 4.78 -7.52
N THR A 114 -20.64 3.91 -7.83
CA THR A 114 -20.73 2.47 -7.56
C THR A 114 -20.85 2.18 -6.07
N GLU A 115 -21.88 1.42 -5.67
CA GLU A 115 -22.18 1.10 -4.27
C GLU A 115 -21.06 0.31 -3.59
N ILE A 116 -20.57 -0.74 -4.27
CA ILE A 116 -19.47 -1.58 -3.80
C ILE A 116 -18.52 -1.83 -4.97
N GLN A 117 -17.26 -1.45 -4.79
CA GLN A 117 -16.20 -1.70 -5.76
C GLN A 117 -15.23 -2.74 -5.21
N LYS A 118 -14.95 -3.77 -6.00
CA LYS A 118 -13.94 -4.79 -5.68
C LYS A 118 -12.56 -4.30 -6.12
N GLY A 119 -11.55 -4.61 -5.32
CA GLY A 119 -10.17 -4.28 -5.61
C GLY A 119 -9.21 -5.14 -4.81
N THR A 120 -7.93 -4.80 -4.85
CA THR A 120 -6.89 -5.46 -4.06
C THR A 120 -5.96 -4.46 -3.41
N ILE A 121 -5.33 -4.88 -2.31
CA ILE A 121 -4.21 -4.22 -1.67
C ILE A 121 -3.09 -5.25 -1.49
N SER A 122 -1.88 -4.93 -1.94
CA SER A 122 -0.69 -5.74 -1.77
C SER A 122 0.24 -5.11 -0.74
N PHE A 123 0.64 -5.90 0.26
CA PHE A 123 1.59 -5.52 1.30
C PHE A 123 2.88 -6.32 1.11
N THR A 124 4.00 -5.63 0.90
CA THR A 124 5.32 -6.26 0.80
C THR A 124 6.03 -6.10 2.14
N PHE A 125 6.33 -7.22 2.80
CA PHE A 125 7.08 -7.28 4.05
C PHE A 125 8.54 -7.60 3.73
N ILE A 126 9.45 -6.73 4.17
CA ILE A 126 10.89 -6.93 4.07
C ILE A 126 11.49 -6.89 5.47
N VAL A 127 12.55 -7.68 5.69
CA VAL A 127 13.39 -7.54 6.88
C VAL A 127 14.27 -6.31 6.70
N LYS A 128 14.35 -5.48 7.73
CA LYS A 128 15.32 -4.39 7.81
C LYS A 128 16.60 -4.87 8.47
#